data_AF-A0A8J6LJH4-F1
#
_entry.id   AF-A0A8J6LJH4-F1
#
_cell.length_a   1.000
_cell.length_b   1.000
_cell.length_c   1.000
_cell.angle_alpha   90.00
_cell.angle_beta   90.00
_cell.angle_gamma   90.00
#
_symmetry.space_group_name_H-M   'P 1'
#
loop_
_entity.id
_entity.type
_entity.pdbx_description
1 polymer ?
#
loop_
_entity_poly.entity_id
_entity_poly.type
_entity_poly.pdbx_seq_one_letter_code
_entity_poly.pdbx_strand_id
1 'polypeptide(L)'
;MDENLKIDLGRKSIGFFLVLFLFSAPAAGKGLNNLQEKTLYDLLRPVVKTVMLTVEPDPAGVVANEPPGRVEPTGPPAANGEDDNRALYRICWGDTCWSIARRHGMSLNELTALNPGLNPEKIKSGDYIFVRRMTTVATSRGRSGPRSLPLALSHPLPGGRLTSRYGKRWGRMHWGIDLAAPAGTPVRAAAAGIVTFSGWQNGYGLIVVLDHGSYQTKYAHNTENLVRVGDEVRRGQPIAKVGKTGNATGNHLHFELVINGERVDPLLYL
;
A
#
# COMPACT_ATOMS: atom_id res chain seq x y z
N MET A 1 48.66 -27.30 -29.33
CA MET A 1 49.09 -27.43 -27.92
C MET A 1 48.44 -26.27 -27.20
N ASP A 2 47.71 -26.64 -26.16
CA ASP A 2 46.86 -25.86 -25.25
C ASP A 2 47.64 -24.67 -24.61
N GLU A 3 47.08 -23.71 -23.87
CA GLU A 3 46.33 -23.89 -22.63
C GLU A 3 45.63 -22.59 -22.16
N ASN A 4 44.56 -22.82 -21.41
CA ASN A 4 43.66 -21.88 -20.77
C ASN A 4 44.30 -21.12 -19.60
N LEU A 5 43.92 -19.86 -19.43
CA LEU A 5 43.82 -19.23 -18.11
C LEU A 5 42.36 -18.84 -17.85
N LYS A 6 41.65 -19.68 -17.09
CA LYS A 6 40.33 -19.37 -16.52
C LYS A 6 40.54 -18.50 -15.28
N ILE A 7 39.92 -17.32 -15.26
CA ILE A 7 39.68 -16.56 -14.03
C ILE A 7 38.19 -16.70 -13.71
N ASP A 8 37.90 -17.41 -12.62
CA ASP A 8 36.57 -17.58 -12.04
C ASP A 8 36.27 -16.34 -11.17
N LEU A 9 35.31 -15.53 -11.58
CA LEU A 9 34.72 -14.47 -10.75
C LEU A 9 33.28 -14.87 -10.44
N GLY A 10 33.12 -15.48 -9.27
CA GLY A 10 31.86 -15.95 -8.74
C GLY A 10 30.77 -14.87 -8.70
N ARG A 11 29.56 -15.28 -9.07
CA ARG A 11 28.31 -14.52 -8.99
C ARG A 11 28.05 -14.03 -7.56
N LYS A 12 28.45 -12.81 -7.25
CA LYS A 12 27.87 -11.92 -6.22
C LYS A 12 28.46 -10.53 -6.43
N SER A 13 27.60 -9.51 -6.41
CA SER A 13 27.97 -8.10 -6.27
C SER A 13 28.46 -7.34 -7.50
N ILE A 14 27.66 -7.21 -8.56
CA ILE A 14 27.65 -5.99 -9.39
C ILE A 14 26.19 -5.70 -9.79
N GLY A 15 25.63 -4.66 -9.20
CA GLY A 15 24.26 -4.20 -9.49
C GLY A 15 23.79 -3.10 -8.54
N PHE A 16 24.70 -2.25 -8.07
CA PHE A 16 24.38 -1.12 -7.22
C PHE A 16 25.49 -0.08 -7.39
N PHE A 17 25.41 0.78 -8.40
CA PHE A 17 26.08 2.09 -8.48
C PHE A 17 25.73 2.75 -9.84
N LEU A 18 24.59 3.43 -9.91
CA LEU A 18 24.42 4.61 -10.78
C LEU A 18 23.18 5.42 -10.34
N VAL A 19 23.33 6.20 -9.27
CA VAL A 19 22.51 7.40 -9.05
C VAL A 19 23.50 8.54 -8.88
N LEU A 20 23.85 9.20 -9.99
CA LEU A 20 24.66 10.41 -9.97
C LEU A 20 23.76 11.60 -10.29
N PHE A 21 23.57 12.42 -9.24
CA PHE A 21 23.36 13.87 -9.20
C PHE A 21 23.20 14.62 -10.52
N LEU A 22 22.19 15.51 -10.59
CA LEU A 22 22.15 16.83 -11.25
C LEU A 22 20.68 17.34 -11.07
N PHE A 23 20.31 18.46 -10.46
CA PHE A 23 20.91 19.78 -10.29
C PHE A 23 20.43 20.46 -8.99
N SER A 24 21.32 21.27 -8.40
CA SER A 24 20.97 22.43 -7.57
C SER A 24 21.58 23.68 -8.21
N ALA A 25 20.84 24.78 -8.13
CA ALA A 25 21.20 26.20 -8.29
C ALA A 25 21.09 26.90 -9.68
N PRO A 26 20.78 28.22 -9.68
CA PRO A 26 19.93 28.89 -10.69
C PRO A 26 20.69 29.88 -11.59
N ALA A 27 20.15 30.23 -12.77
CA ALA A 27 20.47 31.50 -13.43
C ALA A 27 19.42 31.91 -14.47
N ALA A 28 19.23 33.22 -14.51
CA ALA A 28 18.37 34.04 -15.36
C ALA A 28 18.49 33.82 -16.88
N GLY A 29 17.39 34.12 -17.58
CA GLY A 29 17.45 35.05 -18.70
C GLY A 29 17.21 34.50 -20.11
N LYS A 30 16.12 34.99 -20.71
CA LYS A 30 15.78 35.06 -22.15
C LYS A 30 15.24 33.79 -22.80
N GLY A 31 14.03 33.95 -23.36
CA GLY A 31 13.20 32.88 -23.87
C GLY A 31 13.63 32.31 -25.20
N LEU A 32 13.24 31.05 -25.40
CA LEU A 32 13.03 30.39 -26.68
C LEU A 32 11.78 29.50 -26.54
N ASN A 33 10.69 30.01 -27.08
CA ASN A 33 9.54 29.41 -27.76
C ASN A 33 9.30 27.88 -27.73
N ASN A 34 8.03 27.53 -27.53
CA ASN A 34 7.35 26.25 -27.81
C ASN A 34 8.02 25.38 -28.88
N LEU A 35 8.40 24.14 -28.52
CA LEU A 35 8.15 22.88 -29.27
C LEU A 35 8.83 21.69 -28.55
N GLN A 36 8.02 20.65 -28.26
CA GLN A 36 8.37 19.24 -27.97
C GLN A 36 9.03 18.86 -26.63
N GLU A 37 8.22 18.64 -25.59
CA GLU A 37 8.53 17.69 -24.49
C GLU A 37 8.44 16.23 -24.99
N LYS A 38 9.38 15.81 -25.84
CA LYS A 38 9.62 14.43 -26.25
C LYS A 38 11.10 14.09 -26.14
N THR A 39 11.69 14.10 -24.95
CA THR A 39 13.16 13.94 -24.84
C THR A 39 13.68 13.28 -23.56
N LEU A 40 12.92 12.35 -22.95
CA LEU A 40 13.51 11.41 -21.98
C LEU A 40 13.04 9.97 -22.18
N TYR A 41 11.74 9.76 -22.41
CA TYR A 41 11.19 8.43 -22.70
C TYR A 41 11.69 7.85 -24.03
N ASP A 42 11.83 8.69 -25.07
CA ASP A 42 12.30 8.24 -26.38
C ASP A 42 13.81 7.95 -26.38
N LEU A 43 14.59 8.60 -25.50
CA LEU A 43 16.03 8.38 -25.36
C LEU A 43 16.37 7.07 -24.62
N LEU A 44 15.48 6.62 -23.71
CA LEU A 44 15.67 5.41 -22.91
C LEU A 44 15.08 4.14 -23.56
N ARG A 45 14.30 4.29 -24.63
CA ARG A 45 13.67 3.19 -25.37
C ARG A 45 14.66 2.13 -25.90
N PRO A 46 15.87 2.46 -26.38
CA PRO A 46 16.81 1.45 -26.87
C PRO A 46 17.37 0.57 -25.74
N VAL A 47 17.60 1.15 -24.56
CA VAL A 47 18.19 0.45 -23.40
C VAL A 47 17.20 -0.58 -22.81
N VAL A 48 15.90 -0.26 -22.81
CA VAL A 48 14.84 -1.17 -22.35
C VAL A 48 14.63 -2.34 -23.32
N LYS A 49 14.94 -2.17 -24.62
CA LYS A 49 14.68 -3.19 -25.65
C LYS A 49 15.76 -4.28 -25.75
N THR A 50 16.97 -4.03 -25.23
CA THR A 50 18.10 -4.99 -25.30
C THR A 50 18.05 -6.07 -24.22
N VAL A 51 17.22 -5.95 -23.18
CA VAL A 51 17.11 -6.95 -22.09
C VAL A 51 16.09 -8.07 -22.39
N MET A 52 15.40 -8.05 -23.54
CA MET A 52 14.24 -8.92 -23.81
C MET A 52 14.37 -9.94 -24.95
N LEU A 53 15.57 -10.20 -25.48
CA LEU A 53 15.72 -11.21 -26.55
C LEU A 53 17.05 -11.96 -26.46
N THR A 54 17.05 -13.16 -25.85
CA THR A 54 17.80 -14.34 -26.32
C THR A 54 17.31 -15.59 -25.58
N VAL A 55 16.39 -16.34 -26.19
CA VAL A 55 16.36 -17.81 -26.11
C VAL A 55 15.89 -18.29 -27.49
N GLU A 56 16.80 -18.89 -28.26
CA GLU A 56 16.44 -19.59 -29.51
C GLU A 56 15.83 -20.97 -29.21
N PRO A 57 14.97 -21.51 -30.10
CA PRO A 57 14.31 -22.80 -29.90
C PRO A 57 15.16 -23.97 -30.44
N ASP A 58 15.25 -25.06 -29.68
CA ASP A 58 15.77 -26.34 -30.18
C ASP A 58 14.59 -27.27 -30.58
N PRO A 59 14.69 -28.05 -31.69
CA PRO A 59 13.52 -28.63 -32.34
C PRO A 59 13.26 -30.10 -31.96
N ALA A 60 11.98 -30.47 -32.13
CA ALA A 60 11.41 -31.80 -32.34
C ALA A 60 11.37 -32.79 -31.15
N GLY A 61 10.13 -33.12 -30.76
CA GLY A 61 9.79 -34.25 -29.90
C GLY A 61 8.29 -34.26 -29.57
N VAL A 62 7.46 -34.65 -30.54
CA VAL A 62 6.00 -34.75 -30.40
C VAL A 62 5.63 -35.86 -29.42
N VAL A 63 5.03 -35.51 -28.28
CA VAL A 63 4.14 -36.40 -27.54
C VAL A 63 3.01 -35.56 -26.96
N ALA A 64 1.78 -35.84 -27.41
CA ALA A 64 0.58 -35.19 -26.91
C ALA A 64 0.37 -35.54 -25.43
N ASN A 65 0.43 -34.53 -24.55
CA ASN A 65 -0.03 -34.64 -23.18
C ASN A 65 -0.97 -33.45 -22.89
N GLU A 66 -2.06 -33.76 -22.20
CA GLU A 66 -3.26 -32.97 -21.95
C GLU A 66 -3.04 -31.49 -21.55
N PRO A 67 -4.01 -30.59 -21.82
CA PRO A 67 -3.89 -29.18 -21.47
C PRO A 67 -3.68 -29.00 -19.95
N PRO A 68 -2.73 -28.14 -19.51
CA PRO A 68 -2.50 -27.92 -18.09
C PRO A 68 -3.76 -27.35 -17.45
N GLY A 69 -4.25 -28.08 -16.44
CA GLY A 69 -5.42 -27.73 -15.66
C GLY A 69 -5.33 -26.31 -15.12
N ARG A 70 -6.48 -25.63 -15.15
CA ARG A 70 -6.72 -24.36 -14.49
C ARG A 70 -6.18 -24.42 -13.06
N VAL A 71 -5.18 -23.60 -12.73
CA VAL A 71 -4.77 -23.37 -11.34
C VAL A 71 -5.92 -22.60 -10.69
N GLU A 72 -6.81 -23.33 -10.02
CA GLU A 72 -7.84 -22.76 -9.15
C GLU A 72 -7.18 -21.84 -8.10
N PRO A 73 -7.80 -20.70 -7.74
CA PRO A 73 -7.30 -19.88 -6.64
C PRO A 73 -7.21 -20.75 -5.38
N THR A 74 -6.03 -20.87 -4.80
CA THR A 74 -5.80 -21.69 -3.61
C THR A 74 -6.71 -21.17 -2.49
N GLY A 75 -7.76 -21.93 -2.19
CA GLY A 75 -8.55 -21.73 -0.97
C GLY A 75 -7.67 -21.81 0.27
N PRO A 76 -8.15 -21.33 1.43
CA PRO A 76 -7.36 -21.40 2.65
C PRO A 76 -6.92 -22.85 2.92
N PRO A 77 -5.65 -23.10 3.31
CA PRO A 77 -5.28 -24.41 3.78
C PRO A 77 -6.16 -24.75 4.99
N ALA A 78 -6.71 -25.97 5.01
CA ALA A 78 -7.45 -26.47 6.14
C ALA A 78 -6.57 -26.34 7.39
N ALA A 79 -7.08 -25.66 8.42
CA ALA A 79 -6.44 -25.56 9.71
C ALA A 79 -6.50 -26.94 10.38
N ASN A 80 -5.57 -27.83 10.01
CA ASN A 80 -5.31 -29.05 10.75
C ASN A 80 -4.72 -28.63 12.10
N GLY A 81 -5.31 -29.12 13.18
CA GLY A 81 -5.09 -28.65 14.54
C GLY A 81 -3.64 -28.71 15.02
N GLU A 82 -3.42 -28.01 16.15
CA GLU A 82 -2.23 -28.04 17.02
C GLU A 82 -1.21 -26.89 16.86
N ASP A 83 -1.70 -25.65 16.94
CA ASP A 83 -1.00 -24.52 17.58
C ASP A 83 -2.04 -23.43 17.91
N ASP A 84 -2.58 -23.46 19.13
CA ASP A 84 -3.71 -22.61 19.58
C ASP A 84 -3.45 -21.10 19.50
N ASN A 85 -2.21 -20.70 19.22
CA ASN A 85 -1.80 -19.30 19.17
C ASN A 85 -1.71 -18.73 17.74
N ARG A 86 -2.12 -19.46 16.69
CA ARG A 86 -2.08 -18.97 15.30
C ARG A 86 -3.49 -18.68 14.75
N ALA A 87 -3.59 -17.63 13.93
CA ALA A 87 -4.77 -17.24 13.16
C ALA A 87 -4.36 -16.90 11.72
N LEU A 88 -5.23 -17.19 10.75
CA LEU A 88 -5.00 -16.81 9.36
C LEU A 88 -5.48 -15.37 9.14
N TYR A 89 -4.63 -14.53 8.57
CA TYR A 89 -4.92 -13.14 8.26
C TYR A 89 -4.83 -12.90 6.75
N ARG A 90 -5.87 -12.27 6.19
CA ARG A 90 -5.88 -11.85 4.79
C ARG A 90 -5.19 -10.50 4.66
N ILE A 91 -4.09 -10.47 3.92
CA ILE A 91 -3.36 -9.25 3.59
C ILE A 91 -4.32 -8.31 2.86
N CYS A 92 -4.59 -7.18 3.48
CA CYS A 92 -5.45 -6.16 2.93
C CYS A 92 -4.63 -5.15 2.13
N TRP A 93 -5.31 -4.41 1.28
CA TRP A 93 -4.67 -3.40 0.47
C TRP A 93 -4.11 -2.28 1.38
N GLY A 94 -2.79 -2.06 1.32
CA GLY A 94 -2.04 -1.08 2.13
C GLY A 94 -1.37 -1.68 3.37
N ASP A 95 -1.56 -2.97 3.64
CA ASP A 95 -0.78 -3.63 4.68
C ASP A 95 0.70 -3.73 4.28
N THR A 96 1.56 -3.55 5.28
CA THR A 96 2.95 -3.98 5.25
C THR A 96 3.12 -5.11 6.26
N CYS A 97 4.15 -5.96 6.11
CA CYS A 97 4.45 -6.95 7.14
C CYS A 97 4.65 -6.30 8.51
N TRP A 98 5.17 -5.08 8.54
CA TRP A 98 5.36 -4.32 9.77
C TRP A 98 4.02 -3.91 10.41
N SER A 99 3.08 -3.39 9.62
CA SER A 99 1.76 -3.01 10.14
C SER A 99 0.98 -4.24 10.60
N ILE A 100 1.08 -5.37 9.89
CA ILE A 100 0.42 -6.61 10.29
C ILE A 100 1.04 -7.16 11.58
N ALA A 101 2.37 -7.26 11.66
CA ALA A 101 3.05 -7.75 12.85
C ALA A 101 2.66 -6.92 14.07
N ARG A 102 2.82 -5.59 13.97
CA ARG A 102 2.47 -4.66 15.05
C ARG A 102 1.01 -4.79 15.46
N ARG A 103 0.09 -4.87 14.48
CA ARG A 103 -1.34 -5.04 14.76
C ARG A 103 -1.57 -6.26 15.63
N HIS A 104 -0.91 -7.38 15.35
CA HIS A 104 -1.03 -8.63 16.12
C HIS A 104 -0.13 -8.70 17.37
N GLY A 105 0.50 -7.57 17.74
CA GLY A 105 1.43 -7.47 18.86
C GLY A 105 2.67 -8.35 18.69
N MET A 106 3.15 -8.47 17.45
CA MET A 106 4.34 -9.22 17.04
C MET A 106 5.39 -8.25 16.49
N SER A 107 6.66 -8.64 16.61
CA SER A 107 7.76 -8.09 15.82
C SER A 107 7.72 -8.63 14.39
N LEU A 108 8.39 -7.94 13.47
CA LEU A 108 8.54 -8.41 12.08
C LEU A 108 9.21 -9.79 12.03
N ASN A 109 10.22 -10.02 12.88
CA ASN A 109 10.92 -11.30 12.97
C ASN A 109 9.98 -12.43 13.40
N GLU A 110 9.12 -12.19 14.39
CA GLU A 110 8.12 -13.17 14.83
C GLU A 110 7.10 -13.46 13.74
N LEU A 111 6.65 -12.44 13.00
CA LEU A 111 5.74 -12.63 11.87
C LEU A 111 6.38 -13.46 10.75
N THR A 112 7.64 -13.18 10.39
CA THR A 112 8.36 -13.95 9.37
C THR A 112 8.70 -15.37 9.83
N ALA A 113 8.99 -15.56 11.12
CA ALA A 113 9.20 -16.89 11.68
C ALA A 113 7.91 -17.73 11.63
N LEU A 114 6.75 -17.09 11.80
CA LEU A 114 5.44 -17.72 11.68
C LEU A 114 5.07 -18.05 10.23
N ASN A 115 5.72 -17.41 9.25
CA ASN A 115 5.48 -17.58 7.83
C ASN A 115 6.79 -17.86 7.07
N PRO A 116 7.35 -19.07 7.19
CA PRO A 116 8.57 -19.43 6.49
C PRO A 116 8.46 -19.15 4.98
N GLY A 117 9.43 -18.43 4.42
CA GLY A 117 9.44 -18.04 3.00
C GLY A 117 8.69 -16.76 2.66
N LEU A 118 8.01 -16.12 3.63
CA LEU A 118 7.43 -14.79 3.44
C LEU A 118 8.53 -13.77 3.18
N ASN A 119 8.47 -13.08 2.05
CA ASN A 119 9.29 -11.90 1.80
C ASN A 119 8.53 -10.65 2.24
N PRO A 120 9.00 -9.92 3.28
CA PRO A 120 8.30 -8.75 3.82
C PRO A 120 8.01 -7.62 2.84
N GLU A 121 8.83 -7.50 1.78
CA GLU A 121 8.72 -6.43 0.78
C GLU A 121 7.79 -6.81 -0.38
N LYS A 122 7.42 -8.09 -0.50
CA LYS A 122 6.69 -8.62 -1.66
C LYS A 122 5.29 -9.15 -1.32
N ILE A 123 4.77 -8.83 -0.14
CA ILE A 123 3.42 -9.24 0.23
C ILE A 123 2.38 -8.63 -0.71
N LYS A 124 1.36 -9.41 -1.07
CA LYS A 124 0.31 -8.94 -1.97
C LYS A 124 -1.02 -8.92 -1.26
N SER A 125 -1.80 -7.87 -1.54
CA SER A 125 -3.19 -7.81 -1.12
C SER A 125 -3.95 -9.03 -1.64
N GLY A 126 -4.72 -9.67 -0.77
CA GLY A 126 -5.49 -10.87 -1.05
C GLY A 126 -4.80 -12.17 -0.61
N ASP A 127 -3.48 -12.15 -0.42
CA ASP A 127 -2.74 -13.28 0.11
C ASP A 127 -3.07 -13.51 1.59
N TYR A 128 -2.79 -14.70 2.10
CA TYR A 128 -2.98 -15.05 3.50
C TYR A 128 -1.64 -15.33 4.17
N ILE A 129 -1.49 -14.81 5.39
CA ILE A 129 -0.36 -15.13 6.26
C ILE A 129 -0.88 -15.54 7.64
N PHE A 130 -0.11 -16.36 8.33
CA PHE A 130 -0.34 -16.64 9.74
C PHE A 130 0.08 -15.45 10.59
N VAL A 131 -0.74 -15.13 11.58
CA VAL A 131 -0.48 -14.13 12.59
C VAL A 131 -0.76 -14.74 13.97
N ARG A 132 -0.27 -14.10 15.02
CA ARG A 132 -0.65 -14.46 16.38
C ARG A 132 -2.14 -14.22 16.58
N ARG A 133 -2.83 -15.23 17.10
CA ARG A 133 -4.24 -15.12 17.51
C ARG A 133 -4.32 -14.16 18.69
N MET A 134 -5.10 -13.10 18.55
CA MET A 134 -5.47 -12.29 19.71
C MET A 134 -6.57 -13.02 20.48
N THR A 135 -6.22 -13.63 21.60
CA THR A 135 -7.22 -13.96 22.61
C THR A 135 -7.62 -12.65 23.29
N THR A 136 -8.85 -12.19 23.06
CA THR A 136 -9.50 -11.30 24.03
C THR A 136 -9.61 -12.10 25.32
N VAL A 137 -8.60 -12.01 26.18
CA VAL A 137 -8.73 -12.44 27.56
C VAL A 137 -9.79 -11.52 28.15
N ALA A 138 -11.02 -11.99 28.22
CA ALA A 138 -12.05 -11.41 29.05
C ALA A 138 -11.55 -11.55 30.50
N THR A 139 -10.74 -10.60 30.96
CA THR A 139 -10.42 -10.48 32.38
C THR A 139 -11.66 -9.95 33.07
N SER A 140 -12.55 -10.87 33.45
CA SER A 140 -13.54 -10.65 34.49
C SER A 140 -12.82 -10.51 35.83
N ARG A 141 -12.34 -9.31 36.14
CA ARG A 141 -12.09 -8.90 37.53
C ARG A 141 -12.24 -7.39 37.62
N GLY A 142 -13.23 -6.99 38.40
CA GLY A 142 -13.63 -5.61 38.61
C GLY A 142 -12.45 -4.70 38.91
N ARG A 143 -12.16 -3.84 37.95
CA ARG A 143 -11.52 -2.55 38.17
C ARG A 143 -12.10 -1.65 37.10
N SER A 144 -12.67 -0.54 37.51
CA SER A 144 -13.12 0.56 36.65
C SER A 144 -11.92 1.08 35.84
N GLY A 145 -11.58 0.37 34.77
CA GLY A 145 -10.67 0.81 33.73
C GLY A 145 -11.33 1.90 32.90
N PRO A 146 -10.55 2.71 32.16
CA PRO A 146 -11.10 3.80 31.37
C PRO A 146 -12.13 3.21 30.42
N ARG A 147 -13.38 3.69 30.53
CA ARG A 147 -14.48 3.40 29.62
C ARG A 147 -13.92 3.58 28.22
N SER A 148 -13.77 2.50 27.45
CA SER A 148 -13.34 2.58 26.05
C SER A 148 -14.29 3.55 25.39
N LEU A 149 -13.82 4.77 25.10
CA LEU A 149 -14.63 5.74 24.38
C LEU A 149 -15.04 5.04 23.08
N PRO A 150 -16.32 5.11 22.69
CA PRO A 150 -16.71 4.64 21.37
C PRO A 150 -15.76 5.28 20.36
N LEU A 151 -15.27 4.48 19.41
CA LEU A 151 -14.40 4.94 18.34
C LEU A 151 -15.01 6.22 17.73
N ALA A 152 -14.40 7.37 18.00
CA ALA A 152 -14.90 8.67 17.60
C ALA A 152 -13.80 9.40 16.83
N LEU A 153 -14.02 9.58 15.53
CA LEU A 153 -13.10 10.23 14.63
C LEU A 153 -13.31 11.74 14.68
N SER A 154 -12.26 12.51 14.38
CA SER A 154 -12.42 13.91 14.00
C SER A 154 -12.84 13.98 12.53
N HIS A 155 -13.67 14.97 12.19
CA HIS A 155 -13.99 15.26 10.81
C HIS A 155 -12.70 15.54 10.00
N PRO A 156 -12.37 14.74 8.97
CA PRO A 156 -11.08 14.81 8.27
C PRO A 156 -10.98 16.00 7.32
N LEU A 157 -12.11 16.63 6.98
CA LEU A 157 -12.18 17.82 6.14
C LEU A 157 -13.22 18.82 6.67
N PRO A 158 -12.95 19.52 7.79
CA PRO A 158 -13.92 20.47 8.37
C PRO A 158 -14.40 21.50 7.32
N GLY A 159 -15.71 21.69 7.21
CA GLY A 159 -16.33 22.55 6.19
C GLY A 159 -16.49 21.92 4.80
N GLY A 160 -15.99 20.70 4.59
CA GLY A 160 -16.24 19.93 3.36
C GLY A 160 -17.69 19.45 3.28
N ARG A 161 -18.26 19.43 2.08
CA ARG A 161 -19.64 18.97 1.84
C ARG A 161 -19.65 17.50 1.47
N LEU A 162 -20.44 16.68 2.16
CA LEU A 162 -20.68 15.29 1.78
C LEU A 162 -21.36 15.22 0.41
N THR A 163 -20.67 14.65 -0.58
CA THR A 163 -21.17 14.47 -1.96
C THR A 163 -21.44 13.02 -2.32
N SER A 164 -20.81 12.07 -1.65
CA SER A 164 -21.10 10.65 -1.83
C SER A 164 -20.95 9.88 -0.53
N ARG A 165 -21.86 8.92 -0.30
CA ARG A 165 -21.89 8.05 0.88
C ARG A 165 -21.22 6.72 0.59
N TYR A 166 -20.87 6.00 1.65
CA TYR A 166 -20.47 4.60 1.59
C TYR A 166 -21.61 3.74 1.04
N GLY A 167 -21.28 2.70 0.27
CA GLY A 167 -22.24 1.71 -0.22
C GLY A 167 -22.30 1.56 -1.75
N LYS A 168 -23.20 0.70 -2.21
CA LYS A 168 -23.32 0.35 -3.63
C LYS A 168 -24.01 1.47 -4.42
N ARG A 169 -23.37 1.94 -5.49
CA ARG A 169 -23.89 2.94 -6.43
C ARG A 169 -23.68 2.49 -7.87
N TRP A 170 -24.74 2.49 -8.67
CA TRP A 170 -24.69 2.12 -10.10
C TRP A 170 -23.96 0.78 -10.35
N GLY A 171 -24.22 -0.22 -9.50
CA GLY A 171 -23.58 -1.54 -9.59
C GLY A 171 -22.16 -1.63 -9.03
N ARG A 172 -21.52 -0.52 -8.63
CA ARG A 172 -20.16 -0.48 -8.07
C ARG A 172 -20.16 -0.14 -6.58
N MET A 173 -19.30 -0.78 -5.81
CA MET A 173 -19.16 -0.51 -4.38
C MET A 173 -18.31 0.74 -4.14
N HIS A 174 -18.80 1.66 -3.32
CA HIS A 174 -18.05 2.81 -2.83
C HIS A 174 -17.61 2.55 -1.40
N TRP A 175 -16.29 2.42 -1.20
CA TRP A 175 -15.68 1.93 0.03
C TRP A 175 -15.39 3.00 1.09
N GLY A 176 -15.89 4.22 0.87
CA GLY A 176 -15.69 5.37 1.73
C GLY A 176 -16.75 6.43 1.52
N ILE A 177 -16.47 7.63 1.99
CA ILE A 177 -17.27 8.83 1.72
C ILE A 177 -16.47 9.84 0.91
N ASP A 178 -17.18 10.65 0.13
CA ASP A 178 -16.59 11.74 -0.63
C ASP A 178 -17.01 13.08 -0.03
N LEU A 179 -16.02 13.89 0.35
CA LEU A 179 -16.20 15.22 0.92
C LEU A 179 -15.63 16.27 -0.04
N ALA A 180 -16.49 17.05 -0.69
CA ALA A 180 -16.08 18.08 -1.63
C ALA A 180 -15.60 19.35 -0.94
N ALA A 181 -14.46 19.87 -1.40
CA ALA A 181 -13.90 21.16 -1.04
C ALA A 181 -12.99 21.68 -2.17
N PRO A 182 -12.62 22.98 -2.19
CA PRO A 182 -11.65 23.49 -3.15
C PRO A 182 -10.30 22.73 -3.10
N ALA A 183 -9.61 22.65 -4.23
CA ALA A 183 -8.24 22.11 -4.27
C ALA A 183 -7.33 22.87 -3.30
N GLY A 184 -6.39 22.17 -2.67
CA GLY A 184 -5.49 22.77 -1.69
C GLY A 184 -6.05 22.82 -0.27
N THR A 185 -7.36 22.60 -0.06
CA THR A 185 -7.97 22.60 1.28
C THR A 185 -7.26 21.56 2.18
N PRO A 186 -6.84 21.90 3.41
CA PRO A 186 -6.15 20.95 4.28
C PRO A 186 -7.01 19.74 4.67
N VAL A 187 -6.51 18.54 4.37
CA VAL A 187 -7.02 17.27 4.86
C VAL A 187 -6.33 16.95 6.18
N ARG A 188 -7.10 16.59 7.20
CA ARG A 188 -6.63 16.38 8.57
C ARG A 188 -6.77 14.92 8.99
N ALA A 189 -5.82 14.46 9.81
CA ALA A 189 -5.88 13.14 10.42
C ALA A 189 -7.11 13.02 11.32
N ALA A 190 -7.97 12.05 11.05
CA ALA A 190 -9.20 11.79 11.79
C ALA A 190 -8.91 11.28 13.22
N ALA A 191 -7.76 10.64 13.44
CA ALA A 191 -7.26 10.19 14.74
C ALA A 191 -5.73 10.25 14.76
N ALA A 192 -5.13 10.17 15.95
CA ALA A 192 -3.68 10.06 16.09
C ALA A 192 -3.21 8.68 15.60
N GLY A 193 -2.06 8.60 14.94
CA GLY A 193 -1.59 7.36 14.35
C GLY A 193 -0.24 7.50 13.68
N ILE A 194 0.16 6.47 12.94
CA ILE A 194 1.41 6.42 12.19
C ILE A 194 1.10 6.28 10.71
N VAL A 195 1.83 7.02 9.88
CA VAL A 195 1.71 6.91 8.43
C VAL A 195 2.29 5.58 7.96
N THR A 196 1.44 4.69 7.45
CA THR A 196 1.86 3.40 6.87
C THR A 196 2.04 3.46 5.35
N PHE A 197 1.40 4.43 4.69
CA PHE A 197 1.59 4.69 3.27
C PHE A 197 1.41 6.19 2.97
N SER A 198 2.28 6.73 2.13
CA SER A 198 2.14 8.07 1.55
C SER A 198 2.77 8.09 0.16
N GLY A 199 1.93 8.19 -0.88
CA GLY A 199 2.40 8.16 -2.26
C GLY A 199 1.27 7.95 -3.26
N TRP A 200 1.63 7.56 -4.49
CA TRP A 200 0.68 7.28 -5.55
C TRP A 200 0.16 5.86 -5.49
N GLN A 201 -1.14 5.69 -5.68
CA GLN A 201 -1.81 4.40 -5.81
C GLN A 201 -2.83 4.45 -6.96
N ASN A 202 -2.85 3.39 -7.78
CA ASN A 202 -3.83 3.27 -8.87
C ASN A 202 -5.28 3.38 -8.36
N GLY A 203 -6.10 4.15 -9.06
CA GLY A 203 -7.48 4.49 -8.66
C GLY A 203 -7.58 5.59 -7.60
N TYR A 204 -6.78 5.54 -6.54
CA TYR A 204 -6.83 6.52 -5.43
C TYR A 204 -6.02 7.80 -5.69
N GLY A 205 -5.04 7.78 -6.60
CA GLY A 205 -4.15 8.92 -6.83
C GLY A 205 -3.13 9.06 -5.70
N LEU A 206 -2.81 10.30 -5.33
CA LEU A 206 -2.03 10.55 -4.11
C LEU A 206 -2.89 10.27 -2.89
N ILE A 207 -2.39 9.41 -2.02
CA ILE A 207 -3.10 8.89 -0.85
C ILE A 207 -2.18 8.87 0.37
N VAL A 208 -2.77 9.13 1.54
CA VAL A 208 -2.17 8.85 2.85
C VAL A 208 -2.98 7.74 3.52
N VAL A 209 -2.29 6.78 4.13
CA VAL A 209 -2.91 5.75 4.98
C VAL A 209 -2.30 5.85 6.38
N LEU A 210 -3.18 5.92 7.39
CA LEU A 210 -2.79 5.97 8.79
C LEU A 210 -3.21 4.69 9.50
N ASP A 211 -2.31 4.15 10.31
CA ASP A 211 -2.59 3.11 11.29
C ASP A 211 -2.80 3.73 12.67
N HIS A 212 -3.90 3.34 13.31
CA HIS A 212 -4.30 3.78 14.65
C HIS A 212 -4.22 2.64 15.67
N GLY A 213 -3.62 1.51 15.31
CA GLY A 213 -3.50 0.31 16.13
C GLY A 213 -4.58 -0.71 15.81
N SER A 214 -5.84 -0.42 16.18
CA SER A 214 -6.98 -1.34 15.94
C SER A 214 -7.75 -1.07 14.65
N TYR A 215 -7.50 0.05 13.98
CA TYR A 215 -8.16 0.46 12.75
C TYR A 215 -7.24 1.34 11.89
N GLN A 216 -7.60 1.52 10.63
CA GLN A 216 -6.90 2.38 9.69
C GLN A 216 -7.83 3.40 9.07
N THR A 217 -7.28 4.55 8.68
CA THR A 217 -7.98 5.54 7.86
C THR A 217 -7.20 5.83 6.59
N LYS A 218 -7.93 6.12 5.50
CA LYS A 218 -7.35 6.39 4.18
C LYS A 218 -7.85 7.73 3.66
N TYR A 219 -6.95 8.51 3.06
CA TYR A 219 -7.19 9.88 2.61
C TYR A 219 -6.67 10.03 1.18
N ALA A 220 -7.55 10.00 0.19
CA ALA A 220 -7.18 9.87 -1.22
C ALA A 220 -7.63 11.05 -2.09
N HIS A 221 -7.20 11.00 -3.35
CA HIS A 221 -7.34 12.04 -4.37
C HIS A 221 -6.60 13.33 -4.02
N ASN A 222 -5.58 13.26 -3.18
CA ASN A 222 -4.84 14.43 -2.71
C ASN A 222 -4.13 15.12 -3.88
N THR A 223 -3.96 16.44 -3.81
CA THR A 223 -3.01 17.14 -4.70
C THR A 223 -1.57 17.07 -4.18
N GLU A 224 -1.42 16.87 -2.88
CA GLU A 224 -0.14 16.82 -2.17
C GLU A 224 -0.32 16.05 -0.86
N ASN A 225 0.64 15.19 -0.54
CA ASN A 225 0.77 14.59 0.79
C ASN A 225 1.81 15.36 1.59
N LEU A 226 1.49 15.74 2.83
CA LEU A 226 2.34 16.56 3.71
C LEU A 226 3.16 15.73 4.71
N VAL A 227 2.98 14.41 4.68
CA VAL A 227 3.60 13.45 5.61
C VAL A 227 4.22 12.29 4.85
N ARG A 228 5.21 11.65 5.46
CA ARG A 228 5.96 10.50 4.93
C ARG A 228 5.68 9.25 5.75
N VAL A 229 5.95 8.08 5.16
CA VAL A 229 5.85 6.80 5.87
C VAL A 229 6.73 6.82 7.12
N GLY A 230 6.18 6.38 8.25
CA GLY A 230 6.82 6.38 9.55
C GLY A 230 6.52 7.61 10.43
N ASP A 231 5.98 8.70 9.86
CA ASP A 231 5.64 9.89 10.66
C ASP A 231 4.52 9.56 11.67
N GLU A 232 4.68 10.02 12.91
CA GLU A 232 3.61 10.08 13.88
C GLU A 232 2.78 11.34 13.68
N VAL A 233 1.46 11.18 13.62
CA VAL A 233 0.51 12.28 13.43
C VAL A 233 -0.46 12.37 14.58
N ARG A 234 -0.82 13.60 14.96
CA ARG A 234 -1.85 13.86 15.97
C ARG A 234 -3.23 13.98 15.32
N ARG A 235 -4.29 13.66 16.07
CA ARG A 235 -5.67 13.94 15.65
C ARG A 235 -5.82 15.42 15.27
N GLY A 236 -6.40 15.69 14.09
CA GLY A 236 -6.59 17.03 13.55
C GLY A 236 -5.37 17.64 12.84
N GLN A 237 -4.21 16.98 12.87
CA GLN A 237 -3.01 17.44 12.16
C GLN A 237 -3.25 17.43 10.64
N PRO A 238 -2.91 18.50 9.89
CA PRO A 238 -2.90 18.46 8.44
C PRO A 238 -1.92 17.41 7.92
N ILE A 239 -2.38 16.53 7.03
CA ILE A 239 -1.60 15.41 6.48
C ILE A 239 -1.55 15.42 4.95
N ALA A 240 -2.48 16.12 4.31
CA ALA A 240 -2.57 16.21 2.85
C ALA A 240 -3.37 17.46 2.46
N LYS A 241 -3.48 17.71 1.15
CA LYS A 241 -4.34 18.74 0.57
C LYS A 241 -5.31 18.11 -0.42
N VAL A 242 -6.58 18.55 -0.37
CA VAL A 242 -7.63 18.12 -1.30
C VAL A 242 -7.18 18.32 -2.74
N GLY A 243 -7.49 17.36 -3.60
CA GLY A 243 -7.21 17.44 -5.03
C GLY A 243 -8.17 16.60 -5.85
N LYS A 244 -7.69 16.20 -7.03
CA LYS A 244 -8.39 15.39 -8.02
C LYS A 244 -7.41 14.42 -8.71
N THR A 245 -6.47 13.84 -7.96
CA THR A 245 -5.55 12.85 -8.53
C THR A 245 -6.21 11.47 -8.60
N GLY A 246 -5.70 10.59 -9.47
CA GLY A 246 -6.27 9.26 -9.67
C GLY A 246 -7.65 9.30 -10.36
N ASN A 247 -8.57 8.45 -9.93
CA ASN A 247 -9.91 8.33 -10.51
C ASN A 247 -10.93 9.22 -9.78
N ALA A 248 -10.73 10.54 -9.86
CA ALA A 248 -11.61 11.55 -9.26
C ALA A 248 -12.32 12.38 -10.33
N THR A 249 -13.62 12.62 -10.18
CA THR A 249 -14.41 13.43 -11.13
C THR A 249 -14.33 14.93 -10.84
N GLY A 250 -14.07 15.32 -9.59
CA GLY A 250 -13.93 16.70 -9.12
C GLY A 250 -13.04 16.77 -7.88
N ASN A 251 -12.79 17.99 -7.38
CA ASN A 251 -12.00 18.17 -6.16
C ASN A 251 -12.79 17.65 -4.95
N HIS A 252 -12.26 16.61 -4.30
CA HIS A 252 -12.83 16.05 -3.07
C HIS A 252 -11.79 15.22 -2.32
N LEU A 253 -12.04 14.99 -1.04
CA LEU A 253 -11.41 13.94 -0.26
C LEU A 253 -12.25 12.66 -0.39
N HIS A 254 -11.64 11.57 -0.80
CA HIS A 254 -12.18 10.23 -0.58
C HIS A 254 -11.62 9.68 0.74
N PHE A 255 -12.51 9.37 1.69
CA PHE A 255 -12.16 8.95 3.05
C PHE A 255 -12.70 7.55 3.34
N GLU A 256 -11.81 6.62 3.70
CA GLU A 256 -12.18 5.26 4.14
C GLU A 256 -11.81 5.03 5.60
N LEU A 257 -12.60 4.18 6.27
CA LEU A 257 -12.32 3.61 7.58
C LEU A 257 -12.26 2.09 7.45
N VAL A 258 -11.20 1.49 7.99
CA VAL A 258 -10.99 0.04 7.98
C VAL A 258 -10.84 -0.45 9.42
N ILE A 259 -11.73 -1.33 9.87
CA ILE A 259 -11.70 -1.95 11.20
C ILE A 259 -11.55 -3.45 11.01
N ASN A 260 -10.55 -4.07 11.66
CA ASN A 260 -10.29 -5.51 11.55
C ASN A 260 -10.17 -6.04 10.10
N GLY A 261 -9.66 -5.21 9.18
CA GLY A 261 -9.52 -5.56 7.75
C GLY A 261 -10.78 -5.32 6.92
N GLU A 262 -11.91 -4.96 7.53
CA GLU A 262 -13.16 -4.65 6.84
C GLU A 262 -13.34 -3.14 6.68
N ARG A 263 -13.73 -2.73 5.48
CA ARG A 263 -14.16 -1.35 5.22
C ARG A 263 -15.56 -1.16 5.74
N VAL A 264 -15.76 -0.11 6.51
CA VAL A 264 -17.04 0.23 7.15
C VAL A 264 -17.43 1.64 6.77
N ASP A 265 -18.72 1.98 6.92
CA ASP A 265 -19.19 3.35 6.68
C ASP A 265 -18.55 4.32 7.69
N PRO A 266 -17.69 5.25 7.25
CA PRO A 266 -17.04 6.20 8.16
C PRO A 266 -18.02 7.15 8.83
N LEU A 267 -19.20 7.41 8.24
CA LEU A 267 -20.20 8.34 8.82
C LEU A 267 -20.76 7.86 10.15
N LEU A 268 -20.67 6.56 10.44
CA LEU A 268 -21.10 6.01 11.74
C LEU A 268 -20.15 6.37 12.89
N TYR A 269 -18.98 6.95 12.58
CA TYR A 269 -17.89 7.21 13.52
C TYR A 269 -17.42 8.69 13.52
N LEU A 270 -18.04 9.55 12.72
CA LEU A 270 -17.68 10.97 12.53
C LEU A 270 -18.54 11.94 13.35
#